data_AF-A0AAP8HTS2-F1
#
_entry.id   AF-A0AAP8HTS2-F1
#
_cell.length_a   1.000
_cell.length_b   1.000
_cell.length_c   1.000
_cell.angle_alpha   90.00
_cell.angle_beta   90.00
_cell.angle_gamma   90.00
#
_symmetry.space_group_name_H-M   'P 1'
#
loop_
_entity.id
_entity.type
_entity.pdbx_description
1 polymer ?
#
loop_
_entity_poly.entity_id
_entity_poly.type
_entity_poly.pdbx_seq_one_letter_code
_entity_poly.pdbx_strand_id
1 'polypeptide(L)'
;ATNDAKARDVVNRLTALKAHNPSLRIMFSIGGWYYSNDLGVSHANYVNAVKTPASRAKFAQSCVRIMKDYGFDGVDIDWEYPQAAEVDGFIAALQE
;
A
#
# COMPACT_ATOMS: atom_id res chain seq x y z
N ALA A 1 16.29 19.38 2.35
CA ALA A 1 15.86 18.17 1.62
C ALA A 1 14.33 18.12 1.58
N THR A 2 13.75 17.75 0.43
CA THR A 2 12.29 17.59 0.25
C THR A 2 11.76 16.42 1.10
N ASN A 3 10.45 16.35 1.32
CA ASN A 3 9.84 15.23 2.04
C ASN A 3 10.09 13.89 1.31
N ASP A 4 10.09 13.88 -0.02
CA ASP A 4 10.42 12.70 -0.81
C ASP A 4 11.86 12.22 -0.57
N ALA A 5 12.84 13.13 -0.60
CA ALA A 5 14.24 12.78 -0.36
C ALA A 5 14.45 12.20 1.05
N LYS A 6 13.75 12.72 2.05
CA LYS A 6 13.79 12.19 3.43
C LYS A 6 13.16 10.80 3.51
N ALA A 7 12.01 10.59 2.85
CA ALA A 7 11.37 9.28 2.81
C ALA A 7 12.28 8.23 2.16
N ARG A 8 12.92 8.58 1.05
CA ARG A 8 13.89 7.71 0.37
C ARG A 8 15.08 7.35 1.26
N ASP A 9 15.65 8.32 2.00
CA ASP A 9 16.75 8.04 2.93
C ASP A 9 16.34 7.02 4.01
N VAL A 10 15.15 7.17 4.60
CA VAL A 10 14.65 6.22 5.61
C VAL A 10 14.45 4.82 5.00
N VAL A 11 13.83 4.74 3.83
CA VAL A 11 13.63 3.45 3.15
C VAL A 11 14.96 2.80 2.79
N ASN A 12 15.94 3.58 2.31
CA ASN A 12 17.28 3.08 2.00
C ASN A 12 17.98 2.49 3.23
N ARG A 13 17.82 3.10 4.40
CA ARG A 13 18.37 2.56 5.65
C ARG A 13 17.74 1.21 6.02
N LEU A 14 16.43 1.07 5.83
CA LEU A 14 15.73 -0.20 6.08
C LEU A 14 16.13 -1.28 5.08
N THR A 15 16.15 -0.96 3.79
CA THR A 15 16.48 -1.93 2.74
C THR A 15 17.95 -2.35 2.78
N ALA A 16 18.86 -1.51 3.28
CA ALA A 16 20.25 -1.86 3.53
C ALA A 16 20.41 -3.01 4.56
N LEU A 17 19.44 -3.20 5.48
CA LEU A 17 19.46 -4.30 6.45
C LEU A 17 19.39 -5.68 5.78
N LYS A 18 18.94 -5.77 4.52
CA LYS A 18 18.94 -7.01 3.74
C LYS A 18 20.35 -7.57 3.51
N ALA A 19 21.40 -6.74 3.62
CA ALA A 19 22.78 -7.21 3.59
C ALA A 19 23.11 -8.21 4.72
N HIS A 20 22.34 -8.19 5.82
CA HIS A 20 22.55 -9.06 6.98
C HIS A 20 21.63 -10.29 7.00
N ASN A 21 20.59 -10.32 6.16
CA ASN A 21 19.66 -11.43 6.08
C ASN A 21 19.06 -11.51 4.66
N PRO A 22 19.47 -12.48 3.83
CA PRO A 22 18.97 -12.60 2.45
C PRO A 22 17.49 -12.99 2.37
N SER A 23 16.86 -13.40 3.47
CA SER A 23 15.42 -13.68 3.53
C SER A 23 14.58 -12.48 3.99
N LEU A 24 15.21 -11.41 4.48
CA LEU A 24 14.52 -10.21 4.94
C LEU A 24 13.84 -9.50 3.77
N ARG A 25 12.57 -9.12 3.97
CA ARG A 25 11.79 -8.30 3.06
C ARG A 25 11.30 -7.07 3.80
N ILE A 26 11.46 -5.90 3.19
CA ILE A 26 10.90 -4.65 3.69
C ILE A 26 9.62 -4.37 2.91
N MET A 27 8.49 -4.53 3.57
CA MET A 27 7.16 -4.23 3.03
C MET A 27 6.82 -2.77 3.30
N PHE A 28 5.86 -2.21 2.56
CA PHE A 28 5.19 -0.96 2.94
C PHE A 28 3.70 -1.20 3.10
N SER A 29 3.12 -0.59 4.14
CA SER A 29 1.71 -0.73 4.48
C SER A 29 0.91 0.46 3.95
N ILE A 30 -0.23 0.17 3.32
CA ILE A 30 -1.21 1.16 2.87
C ILE A 30 -2.44 1.04 3.76
N GLY A 31 -2.68 2.03 4.61
CA GLY A 31 -3.81 1.97 5.55
C GLY A 31 -3.45 2.37 6.96
N GLY A 32 -3.82 1.50 7.89
CA GLY A 32 -3.84 1.77 9.32
C GLY A 32 -5.08 2.57 9.73
N TRP A 33 -5.51 2.34 10.96
CA TRP A 33 -6.72 2.90 11.56
C TRP A 33 -6.97 4.36 11.19
N TYR A 34 -6.01 5.25 11.43
CA TYR A 34 -6.18 6.70 11.21
C TYR A 34 -6.65 7.06 9.79
N TYR A 35 -6.20 6.32 8.78
CA TYR A 35 -6.52 6.60 7.39
C TYR A 35 -7.75 5.84 6.90
N SER A 36 -7.89 4.57 7.27
CA SER A 36 -8.80 3.62 6.60
C SER A 36 -10.08 3.29 7.38
N ASN A 37 -10.17 3.63 8.69
CA ASN A 37 -11.41 3.48 9.46
C ASN A 37 -12.59 4.23 8.82
N ASP A 38 -13.82 3.84 9.12
CA ASP A 38 -15.04 4.41 8.50
C ASP A 38 -15.15 5.95 8.60
N LEU A 39 -14.57 6.56 9.64
CA LEU A 39 -14.51 8.01 9.85
C LEU A 39 -13.12 8.60 9.53
N GLY A 40 -12.22 7.78 9.00
CA GLY A 40 -10.85 8.10 8.66
C GLY A 40 -10.75 9.06 7.49
N VAL A 41 -9.70 9.86 7.50
CA VAL A 41 -9.51 10.97 6.54
C VAL A 41 -9.35 10.51 5.09
N SER A 42 -9.20 9.21 4.83
CA SER A 42 -9.01 8.64 3.50
C SER A 42 -9.95 7.48 3.18
N HIS A 43 -10.92 7.16 4.06
CA HIS A 43 -11.82 6.01 3.90
C HIS A 43 -12.46 5.91 2.51
N ALA A 44 -13.03 7.02 2.02
CA ALA A 44 -13.66 7.07 0.70
C ALA A 44 -12.70 6.70 -0.46
N ASN A 45 -11.39 6.92 -0.31
CA ASN A 45 -10.41 6.54 -1.32
C ASN A 45 -10.23 5.01 -1.37
N TYR A 46 -10.25 4.31 -0.24
CA TYR A 46 -10.20 2.84 -0.19
C TYR A 46 -11.42 2.24 -0.91
N VAL A 47 -12.62 2.71 -0.55
CA VAL A 47 -13.89 2.30 -1.19
C VAL A 47 -13.86 2.51 -2.70
N ASN A 48 -13.45 3.69 -3.15
CA ASN A 48 -13.46 4.02 -4.58
C ASN A 48 -12.36 3.30 -5.38
N ALA A 49 -11.20 3.03 -4.77
CA ALA A 49 -10.11 2.32 -5.45
C ALA A 49 -10.52 0.91 -5.86
N VAL A 50 -11.31 0.21 -5.03
CA VAL A 50 -11.66 -1.20 -5.26
C VAL A 50 -12.93 -1.42 -6.10
N LYS A 51 -13.69 -0.35 -6.37
CA LYS A 51 -15.07 -0.42 -6.87
C LYS A 51 -15.24 -0.96 -8.29
N THR A 52 -14.31 -0.69 -9.20
CA THR A 52 -14.43 -1.04 -10.63
C THR A 52 -13.17 -1.72 -11.15
N PRO A 53 -13.23 -2.51 -12.24
CA PRO A 53 -12.03 -3.08 -12.85
C PRO A 53 -10.97 -2.02 -13.19
N ALA A 54 -11.39 -0.89 -13.76
CA ALA A 54 -10.47 0.19 -14.11
C ALA A 54 -9.81 0.85 -12.89
N SER A 55 -10.57 1.07 -11.80
CA SER A 55 -10.01 1.65 -10.57
C SER A 55 -9.06 0.69 -9.87
N ARG A 56 -9.37 -0.62 -9.86
CA ARG A 56 -8.50 -1.66 -9.30
C ARG A 56 -7.19 -1.79 -10.04
N ALA A 57 -7.23 -1.90 -11.38
CA ALA A 57 -6.04 -1.95 -12.20
C ALA A 57 -5.14 -0.72 -11.96
N LYS A 58 -5.72 0.48 -11.89
CA LYS A 58 -4.98 1.71 -11.58
C LYS A 58 -4.36 1.68 -10.19
N PHE A 59 -5.10 1.21 -9.19
CA PHE A 59 -4.60 1.08 -7.81
C PHE A 59 -3.47 0.06 -7.71
N ALA A 60 -3.66 -1.17 -8.19
CA ALA A 60 -2.65 -2.24 -8.19
C ALA A 60 -1.36 -1.81 -8.91
N GLN A 61 -1.47 -1.20 -10.10
CA GLN A 61 -0.32 -0.65 -10.82
C GLN A 61 0.40 0.44 -10.02
N SER A 62 -0.35 1.29 -9.29
CA SER A 62 0.25 2.32 -8.44
C SER A 62 1.00 1.73 -7.25
N CYS A 63 0.48 0.66 -6.64
CA CYS A 63 1.15 -0.06 -5.55
C CYS A 63 2.48 -0.64 -6.02
N VAL A 64 2.48 -1.34 -7.16
CA VAL A 64 3.69 -1.91 -7.76
C VAL A 64 4.68 -0.82 -8.17
N ARG A 65 4.20 0.31 -8.70
CA ARG A 65 5.06 1.45 -9.03
C ARG A 65 5.76 2.00 -7.78
N ILE A 66 5.02 2.30 -6.70
CA ILE A 66 5.61 2.79 -5.44
C ILE A 66 6.59 1.76 -4.86
N MET A 67 6.23 0.47 -4.88
CA MET A 67 7.11 -0.62 -4.43
C MET A 67 8.46 -0.56 -5.14
N LYS A 68 8.46 -0.46 -6.47
CA LYS A 68 9.69 -0.39 -7.29
C LYS A 68 10.44 0.92 -7.12
N ASP A 69 9.74 2.05 -7.10
CA ASP A 69 10.34 3.39 -7.05
C ASP A 69 11.07 3.65 -5.73
N TYR A 70 10.62 3.04 -4.62
CA TYR A 70 11.25 3.18 -3.30
C TYR A 70 12.11 1.97 -2.89
N GLY A 71 12.01 0.84 -3.59
CA GLY A 71 12.84 -0.35 -3.34
C GLY A 71 12.30 -1.30 -2.26
N PHE A 72 10.98 -1.31 -2.05
CA PHE A 72 10.30 -2.28 -1.18
C PHE A 72 10.23 -3.66 -1.84
N ASP A 73 10.07 -4.69 -1.01
CA ASP A 73 10.02 -6.09 -1.43
C ASP A 73 8.60 -6.68 -1.49
N GLY A 74 7.59 -5.86 -1.16
CA GLY A 74 6.20 -6.23 -1.26
C GLY A 74 5.25 -5.16 -0.73
N VAL A 75 3.96 -5.42 -0.92
CA VAL A 75 2.85 -4.53 -0.53
C VAL A 75 2.10 -5.17 0.62
N ASP A 76 1.75 -4.38 1.62
CA ASP A 76 0.85 -4.73 2.69
C ASP A 76 -0.36 -3.77 2.67
N ILE A 77 -1.58 -4.28 2.83
CA ILE A 77 -2.81 -3.48 2.80
C ILE A 77 -3.54 -3.64 4.11
N ASP A 78 -3.69 -2.52 4.83
CA ASP A 78 -4.24 -2.44 6.17
C ASP A 78 -5.51 -1.56 6.18
N TRP A 79 -6.52 -2.01 5.44
CA TRP A 79 -7.84 -1.39 5.48
C TRP A 79 -8.60 -1.91 6.70
N GLU A 80 -8.95 -1.01 7.61
CA GLU A 80 -9.60 -1.30 8.89
C GLU A 80 -11.03 -0.72 8.99
N TYR A 81 -12.05 -1.27 8.35
CA TYR A 81 -12.08 -2.52 7.56
C TYR A 81 -13.03 -2.36 6.37
N PRO A 82 -12.88 -3.13 5.28
CA PRO A 82 -13.88 -3.16 4.22
C PRO A 82 -15.22 -3.67 4.77
N GLN A 83 -16.30 -2.98 4.41
CA GLN A 83 -17.67 -3.40 4.75
C GLN A 83 -18.21 -4.41 3.74
N ALA A 84 -19.33 -5.07 4.08
CA ALA A 84 -19.86 -6.20 3.30
C ALA A 84 -20.00 -5.93 1.79
N ALA A 85 -20.49 -4.74 1.40
CA ALA A 85 -20.66 -4.39 -0.01
C ALA A 85 -19.34 -4.10 -0.76
N GLU A 86 -18.23 -3.96 -0.03
CA GLU A 86 -16.91 -3.59 -0.55
C GLU A 86 -15.98 -4.79 -0.67
N VAL A 87 -16.29 -5.90 0.02
CA VAL A 87 -15.44 -7.10 0.10
C VAL A 87 -15.16 -7.68 -1.28
N ASP A 88 -16.14 -7.82 -2.17
CA ASP A 88 -15.92 -8.37 -3.51
C ASP A 88 -14.96 -7.51 -4.35
N GLY A 89 -15.12 -6.18 -4.24
CA GLY A 89 -14.20 -5.24 -4.88
C GLY A 89 -12.80 -5.36 -4.29
N PHE A 90 -12.69 -5.47 -2.97
CA PHE A 90 -11.42 -5.62 -2.27
C PHE A 90 -10.71 -6.93 -2.63
N ILE A 91 -11.43 -8.06 -2.67
CA ILE A 91 -10.90 -9.36 -3.13
C ILE A 91 -10.36 -9.23 -4.56
N ALA A 92 -11.13 -8.65 -5.46
CA ALA A 92 -10.69 -8.47 -6.85
C ALA A 92 -9.48 -7.53 -6.94
N ALA A 93 -9.29 -6.58 -6.01
CA ALA A 93 -8.15 -5.69 -6.00
C ALA A 93 -6.86 -6.39 -5.53
N LEU A 94 -6.97 -7.43 -4.70
CA LEU A 94 -5.85 -8.27 -4.28
C LEU A 94 -5.44 -9.30 -5.35
N GLN A 95 -6.36 -9.65 -6.25
CA GLN A 95 -6.13 -10.60 -7.35
C GLN A 95 -5.50 -9.94 -8.60
N GLU A 96 -5.64 -8.62 -8.73
CA GLU A 96 -5.13 -7.80 -9.84
C GLU A 96 -3.60 -7.61 -9.78
#